data_AF-A0A1S7FXY2-F1
#
_entry.id   AF-A0A1S7FXY2-F1
#
_cell.length_a   1.000
_cell.length_b   1.000
_cell.length_c   1.000
_cell.angle_alpha   90.00
_cell.angle_beta   90.00
_cell.angle_gamma   90.00
#
_symmetry.space_group_name_H-M   'P 1'
#
loop_
_entity.id
_entity.type
_entity.pdbx_description
1 polymer ?
#
loop_
_entity_poly.entity_id
_entity_poly.type
_entity_poly.pdbx_seq_one_letter_code
_entity_poly.pdbx_strand_id
1 'polypeptide(L)'
;MAKKIQLPSGRISEHASAIQTTTNTLKLQPKPSVSYSTGSARQLVEGAMEFAQMTASAPTAFQKDTANLKNVEKAFVASEKALGDMLHNGIEWMASKK
;
A
#
# COMPACT_ATOMS: atom_id res chain seq x y z
N MET A 1 36.61 12.49 -6.08
CA MET A 1 35.59 11.45 -6.26
C MET A 1 34.34 11.87 -5.49
N ALA A 2 33.27 12.27 -6.18
CA ALA A 2 32.02 12.69 -5.51
C ALA A 2 31.34 11.47 -4.88
N LYS A 3 31.04 11.54 -3.58
CA LYS A 3 30.25 10.51 -2.89
C LYS A 3 28.89 10.44 -3.59
N LYS A 4 28.56 9.28 -4.18
CA LYS A 4 27.22 8.98 -4.68
C LYS A 4 26.22 9.26 -3.54
N ILE A 5 25.30 10.19 -3.75
CA ILE A 5 24.20 10.43 -2.82
C ILE A 5 23.40 9.13 -2.79
N GLN A 6 23.43 8.42 -1.66
CA GLN A 6 22.70 7.17 -1.49
C GLN A 6 21.32 7.51 -0.95
N LEU A 7 20.31 7.34 -1.79
CA LEU A 7 18.94 7.80 -1.53
C LEU A 7 18.15 6.72 -0.76
N PRO A 8 17.29 7.12 0.21
CA PRO A 8 16.57 6.20 1.11
C PRO A 8 15.32 5.60 0.46
N SER A 9 15.46 5.03 -0.74
CA SER A 9 14.40 4.33 -1.46
C SER A 9 14.11 2.94 -0.84
N GLY A 10 12.85 2.50 -0.85
CA GLY A 10 12.43 1.12 -0.52
C GLY A 10 11.51 0.97 0.69
N ARG A 11 11.46 1.98 1.59
CA ARG A 11 10.68 1.88 2.84
C ARG A 11 9.17 1.82 2.61
N ILE A 12 8.65 2.50 1.59
CA ILE A 12 7.21 2.57 1.35
C ILE A 12 6.70 1.24 0.79
N SER A 13 7.43 0.62 -0.14
CA SER A 13 7.10 -0.69 -0.70
C SER A 13 7.25 -1.81 0.33
N GLU A 14 8.23 -1.72 1.24
CA GLU A 14 8.35 -2.66 2.36
C GLU A 14 7.11 -2.62 3.25
N HIS A 15 6.69 -1.43 3.69
CA HIS A 15 5.47 -1.27 4.49
C HIS A 15 4.21 -1.69 3.72
N ALA A 16 4.09 -1.32 2.44
CA ALA A 16 2.97 -1.74 1.59
C ALA A 16 2.92 -3.27 1.43
N SER A 17 4.07 -3.94 1.34
CA SER A 17 4.14 -5.40 1.23
C SER A 17 3.79 -6.10 2.53
N ALA A 18 4.15 -5.52 3.68
CA ALA A 18 3.72 -6.02 4.99
C ALA A 18 2.19 -5.89 5.17
N ILE A 19 1.62 -4.75 4.78
CA ILE A 19 0.16 -4.54 4.79
C ILE A 19 -0.51 -5.56 3.87
N GLN A 20 -0.03 -5.71 2.63
CA GLN A 20 -0.62 -6.64 1.66
C GLN A 20 -0.56 -8.09 2.13
N THR A 21 0.55 -8.50 2.75
CA THR A 21 0.70 -9.85 3.33
C THR A 21 -0.32 -10.06 4.44
N THR A 22 -0.47 -9.09 5.34
CA THR A 22 -1.45 -9.15 6.43
C THR A 22 -2.89 -9.19 5.89
N THR A 23 -3.23 -8.34 4.91
CA THR A 23 -4.54 -8.33 4.24
C THR A 23 -4.86 -9.66 3.57
N ASN A 24 -3.89 -10.31 2.91
CA ASN A 24 -4.12 -11.61 2.26
C ASN A 24 -4.41 -12.73 3.28
N THR A 25 -3.95 -12.59 4.53
CA THR A 25 -4.28 -13.53 5.62
C THR A 25 -5.65 -13.26 6.25
N LEU A 26 -6.18 -12.02 6.13
CA LEU A 26 -7.51 -11.65 6.59
C LEU A 26 -8.59 -12.25 5.68
N LYS A 27 -8.97 -13.49 5.95
CA LYS A 27 -10.18 -14.09 5.37
C LYS A 27 -11.41 -13.65 6.16
N LEU A 28 -11.86 -12.42 5.93
CA LEU A 28 -13.17 -11.95 6.38
C LEU A 28 -14.24 -12.53 5.44
N GLN A 29 -14.51 -13.82 5.58
CA GLN A 29 -15.65 -14.48 4.96
C GLN A 29 -16.64 -14.94 6.04
N PRO A 30 -17.28 -14.01 6.76
CA PRO A 30 -18.40 -14.37 7.62
C PRO A 30 -19.48 -15.03 6.75
N LYS A 31 -19.64 -16.35 6.92
CA LYS A 31 -20.76 -17.13 6.38
C LYS A 31 -21.73 -17.35 7.53
N PRO A 32 -22.66 -16.42 7.80
CA PRO A 32 -23.69 -16.66 8.80
C PRO A 32 -24.58 -17.82 8.31
N SER A 33 -24.32 -19.04 8.82
CA SER A 33 -25.15 -20.21 8.59
C SER A 33 -26.24 -20.25 9.66
N VAL A 34 -27.35 -19.60 9.38
CA VAL A 34 -28.46 -19.47 10.33
C VAL A 34 -29.75 -19.85 9.63
N SER A 35 -30.19 -21.07 9.90
CA SER A 35 -31.55 -21.52 9.62
C SER A 35 -32.49 -20.70 10.52
N TYR A 36 -33.40 -19.93 9.91
CA TYR A 36 -34.40 -19.06 10.52
C TYR A 36 -34.66 -19.33 12.02
N SER A 37 -34.02 -18.55 12.90
CA SER A 37 -34.23 -18.66 14.36
C SER A 37 -35.16 -17.55 14.84
N THR A 38 -36.11 -17.93 15.71
CA THR A 38 -37.21 -17.10 16.21
C THR A 38 -36.71 -15.90 17.04
N GLY A 39 -37.24 -14.70 16.77
CA GLY A 39 -37.23 -13.53 17.66
C GLY A 39 -35.86 -12.92 18.02
N SER A 40 -35.10 -13.58 18.88
CA SER A 40 -33.87 -13.04 19.50
C SER A 40 -32.61 -13.24 18.64
N ALA A 41 -32.53 -14.33 17.88
CA ALA A 41 -31.38 -14.59 17.02
C ALA A 41 -31.40 -13.72 15.75
N ARG A 42 -32.56 -13.20 15.33
CA ARG A 42 -32.70 -12.41 14.09
C ARG A 42 -31.82 -11.16 14.08
N GLN A 43 -31.75 -10.43 15.20
CA GLN A 43 -30.88 -9.24 15.32
C GLN A 43 -29.39 -9.59 15.21
N LEU A 44 -28.99 -10.75 15.75
CA LEU A 44 -27.61 -11.24 15.62
C LEU A 44 -27.29 -11.61 14.16
N VAL A 45 -28.25 -12.23 13.46
CA VAL A 45 -28.11 -12.57 12.04
C VAL A 45 -28.01 -11.32 11.18
N GLU A 46 -28.87 -10.33 11.40
CA GLU A 46 -28.85 -9.05 10.71
C GLU A 46 -27.53 -8.32 10.97
N GLY A 47 -27.07 -8.22 12.23
CA GLY A 47 -25.77 -7.64 12.55
C GLY A 47 -24.57 -8.40 11.96
N ALA A 48 -24.63 -9.73 11.90
CA ALA A 48 -23.61 -10.54 11.25
C ALA A 48 -23.59 -10.35 9.73
N MET A 49 -24.75 -10.17 9.09
CA MET A 49 -24.85 -9.84 7.66
C MET A 49 -24.36 -8.43 7.37
N GLU A 50 -24.67 -7.44 8.21
CA GLU A 50 -24.14 -6.08 8.08
C GLU A 50 -22.62 -6.06 8.24
N PHE A 51 -22.08 -6.74 9.24
CA PHE A 51 -20.64 -6.90 9.41
C PHE A 51 -20.00 -7.59 8.20
N ALA A 52 -20.65 -8.64 7.67
CA ALA A 52 -20.20 -9.33 6.46
C ALA A 52 -20.14 -8.40 5.25
N GLN A 53 -21.18 -7.60 5.01
CA GLN A 53 -21.24 -6.66 3.91
C GLN A 53 -20.21 -5.53 4.08
N MET A 54 -20.08 -4.99 5.30
CA MET A 54 -19.13 -3.92 5.60
C MET A 54 -17.67 -4.37 5.41
N THR A 55 -17.37 -5.63 5.74
CA THR A 55 -15.99 -6.16 5.66
C THR A 55 -15.66 -6.82 4.33
N ALA A 56 -16.64 -7.15 3.49
CA ALA A 56 -16.42 -7.82 2.20
C ALA A 56 -15.53 -7.02 1.23
N SER A 57 -15.60 -5.69 1.27
CA SER A 57 -14.83 -4.80 0.39
C SER A 57 -13.47 -4.41 0.96
N ALA A 58 -13.24 -4.61 2.26
CA ALA A 58 -12.03 -4.17 2.94
C ALA A 58 -10.75 -4.81 2.35
N PRO A 59 -10.67 -6.13 2.07
CA PRO A 59 -9.48 -6.71 1.45
C PRO A 59 -9.13 -6.07 0.11
N THR A 60 -10.13 -5.83 -0.74
CA THR A 60 -9.95 -5.20 -2.07
C THR A 60 -9.46 -3.76 -1.93
N ALA A 61 -9.98 -3.01 -0.96
CA ALA A 61 -9.52 -1.64 -0.67
C ALA A 61 -8.05 -1.61 -0.25
N PHE A 62 -7.64 -2.46 0.69
CA PHE A 62 -6.25 -2.56 1.12
C PHE A 62 -5.30 -3.02 0.00
N GLN A 63 -5.74 -3.94 -0.86
CA GLN A 63 -4.97 -4.34 -2.05
C GLN A 63 -4.76 -3.17 -3.02
N LYS A 64 -5.78 -2.35 -3.23
CA LYS A 64 -5.68 -1.14 -4.07
C LYS A 64 -4.73 -0.11 -3.47
N ASP A 65 -4.83 0.15 -2.17
CA ASP A 65 -3.98 1.13 -1.49
C ASP A 65 -2.52 0.70 -1.45
N THR A 66 -2.24 -0.59 -1.22
CA THR A 66 -0.87 -1.12 -1.26
C THR A 66 -0.26 -1.05 -2.67
N ALA A 67 -1.05 -1.23 -3.73
CA ALA A 67 -0.60 -1.00 -5.11
C ALA A 67 -0.31 0.48 -5.39
N ASN A 68 -1.17 1.39 -4.90
CA ASN A 68 -0.94 2.83 -5.02
C ASN A 68 0.34 3.27 -4.34
N LEU A 69 0.60 2.80 -3.10
CA LEU A 69 1.82 3.11 -2.36
C LEU A 69 3.09 2.67 -3.11
N LYS A 70 3.07 1.47 -3.72
CA LYS A 70 4.17 1.00 -4.58
C LYS A 70 4.38 1.89 -5.81
N ASN A 71 3.30 2.39 -6.41
CA ASN A 71 3.40 3.29 -7.56
C ASN A 71 3.93 4.68 -7.18
N VAL A 72 3.50 5.22 -6.04
CA VAL A 72 4.02 6.48 -5.49
C VAL A 72 5.52 6.38 -5.25
N GLU A 73 5.99 5.28 -4.67
CA GLU A 73 7.42 5.09 -4.44
C GLU A 73 8.20 5.00 -5.75
N LYS A 74 7.69 4.30 -6.78
CA LYS A 74 8.33 4.29 -8.10
C LYS A 74 8.48 5.69 -8.68
N ALA A 75 7.44 6.52 -8.57
CA ALA A 75 7.48 7.90 -9.03
C ALA A 75 8.48 8.74 -8.23
N PHE A 76 8.56 8.51 -6.92
CA PHE A 76 9.53 9.17 -6.04
C PHE A 76 10.97 8.81 -6.43
N VAL A 77 11.28 7.52 -6.57
CA VAL A 77 12.61 7.04 -6.99
C VAL A 77 13.01 7.58 -8.36
N ALA A 78 12.08 7.63 -9.32
CA ALA A 78 12.33 8.22 -10.64
C ALA A 78 12.66 9.72 -10.53
N SER A 79 11.93 10.45 -9.69
CA SER A 79 12.15 11.88 -9.47
C SER A 79 13.49 12.14 -8.76
N GLU A 80 13.83 11.33 -7.76
CA GLU A 80 15.12 11.42 -7.06
C GLU A 80 16.29 11.13 -8.01
N LYS A 81 16.15 10.13 -8.89
CA LYS A 81 17.17 9.84 -9.91
C LYS A 81 17.36 11.01 -10.87
N ALA A 82 16.27 11.60 -11.36
CA ALA A 82 16.33 12.77 -12.23
C ALA A 82 17.03 13.96 -11.55
N LEU A 83 16.72 14.21 -10.27
CA LEU A 83 17.41 15.24 -9.48
C LEU A 83 18.91 14.93 -9.32
N GLY A 84 19.26 13.67 -9.03
CA GLY A 84 20.65 13.23 -8.94
C GLY A 84 21.43 13.45 -10.25
N ASP A 85 20.82 13.10 -11.38
CA ASP A 85 21.41 13.27 -12.71
C ASP A 85 21.58 14.77 -13.06
N MET A 86 20.60 15.62 -12.75
CA MET A 86 20.71 17.08 -12.94
C MET A 86 21.82 17.70 -12.09
N LEU A 87 21.93 17.30 -10.82
CA LEU A 87 22.99 17.77 -9.93
C LEU A 87 24.37 17.34 -10.42
N HIS A 88 24.50 16.10 -10.88
CA HIS A 88 25.76 15.58 -11.42
C HIS A 88 26.19 16.36 -12.67
N ASN A 89 25.29 16.54 -13.63
CA ASN A 89 25.56 17.30 -14.85
C ASN A 89 25.92 18.76 -14.55
N GLY A 90 25.27 19.39 -13.57
CA GLY A 90 25.60 20.75 -13.12
C GLY A 90 27.01 20.86 -12.53
N ILE A 91 27.43 19.87 -11.75
CA ILE A 91 28.79 19.79 -11.19
C ILE A 91 29.83 19.63 -12.31
N GLU A 92 29.59 18.74 -13.26
CA GLU A 92 30.49 18.53 -14.40
C GLU A 92 30.62 19.79 -15.27
N TRP A 93 29.50 20.45 -15.55
CA TRP A 93 29.51 21.71 -16.29
C TRP A 93 30.33 22.79 -15.60
N MET A 94 30.15 22.96 -14.28
CA MET A 94 30.96 23.90 -13.48
C MET A 94 32.45 23.52 -13.47
N ALA A 95 32.79 22.24 -13.46
CA ALA A 95 34.18 21.77 -13.52
C ALA A 95 34.82 22.05 -14.89
N SER A 96 34.07 21.96 -15.99
CA SER A 96 34.55 22.25 -17.34
C SER A 96 34.79 23.74 -17.63
N LYS A 97 34.25 24.63 -16.79
CA LYS A 97 34.35 26.09 -16.89
C LYS A 97 35.57 26.65 -16.15
N LYS A 98 36.31 25.82 -15.42
CA LYS A 98 37.50 26.18 -14.64
C LYS A 98 38.76 25.74 -15.37
#